data_AF-A0AAV0F7Q2-F1
#
_entry.id   AF-A0AAV0F7Q2-F1
#
_cell.length_a   1.000
_cell.length_b   1.000
_cell.length_c   1.000
_cell.angle_alpha   90.00
_cell.angle_beta   90.00
_cell.angle_gamma   90.00
#
_symmetry.space_group_name_H-M   'P 1'
#
loop_
_entity.id
_entity.type
_entity.pdbx_description
1 polymer ?
#
loop_
_entity_poly.entity_id
_entity_poly.type
_entity_poly.pdbx_seq_one_letter_code
_entity_poly.pdbx_strand_id
1 'polypeptide(L)'
;MFKVIRTGKRKTKQWKRMVTKATFVGPTFTRKPPKYERFIRPSGMRFTKAHVTHPELKCTFNLEIIGVKKNPNGAMYTSLGAITKGTIIKVNVSELGLVTPA
;
A
#
# COMPACT_ATOMS: atom_id res chain seq x y z
N MET A 1 -6.85 -0.97 -11.75
CA MET A 1 -6.33 -1.33 -10.40
C MET A 1 -6.28 -2.84 -10.16
N PHE A 2 -7.29 -3.60 -10.59
CA PHE A 2 -7.37 -5.04 -10.33
C PHE A 2 -7.29 -5.87 -11.61
N LYS A 3 -6.50 -6.94 -11.59
CA LYS A 3 -6.47 -7.99 -12.61
C LYS A 3 -7.32 -9.17 -12.15
N VAL A 4 -8.16 -9.71 -13.02
CA VAL A 4 -8.97 -10.90 -12.73
C VAL A 4 -8.07 -12.14 -12.71
N ILE A 5 -8.15 -12.96 -11.65
CA ILE A 5 -7.52 -14.29 -11.64
C ILE A 5 -8.61 -15.35 -11.83
N ARG A 6 -8.40 -16.20 -12.83
CA ARG A 6 -9.26 -17.35 -13.10
C ARG A 6 -8.74 -18.59 -12.35
N THR A 7 -9.62 -19.33 -11.68
CA THR A 7 -9.30 -20.51 -10.87
C THR A 7 -10.08 -21.76 -11.30
N GLY A 8 -9.58 -22.95 -10.93
CA GLY A 8 -10.15 -24.26 -11.25
C GLY A 8 -9.54 -24.88 -12.52
N LYS A 9 -9.68 -26.20 -12.71
CA LYS A 9 -9.09 -26.94 -13.84
C LYS A 9 -9.47 -26.34 -15.20
N ARG A 10 -10.75 -25.98 -15.39
CA ARG A 10 -11.27 -25.33 -16.60
C ARG A 10 -11.22 -23.79 -16.57
N LYS A 11 -10.63 -23.18 -15.52
CA LYS A 11 -10.49 -21.72 -15.35
C LYS A 11 -11.78 -20.91 -15.49
N THR A 12 -12.94 -21.46 -15.13
CA THR A 12 -14.24 -20.77 -15.27
C THR A 12 -14.55 -19.82 -14.11
N LYS A 13 -13.94 -20.02 -12.93
CA LYS A 13 -14.24 -19.22 -11.74
C LYS A 13 -13.38 -17.96 -11.68
N GLN A 14 -14.01 -16.79 -11.61
CA GLN A 14 -13.35 -15.47 -11.74
C GLN A 14 -13.56 -14.57 -10.52
N TRP A 15 -13.65 -15.13 -9.30
CA TRP A 15 -13.97 -14.35 -8.10
C TRP A 15 -12.76 -13.61 -7.50
N LYS A 16 -11.54 -14.05 -7.82
CA LYS A 16 -10.29 -13.44 -7.32
C LYS A 16 -9.86 -12.21 -8.11
N ARG A 17 -9.27 -11.24 -7.41
CA ARG A 17 -8.75 -9.98 -7.94
C ARG A 17 -7.33 -9.76 -7.43
N MET A 18 -6.37 -9.55 -8.33
CA MET A 18 -4.99 -9.19 -8.01
C MET A 18 -4.83 -7.68 -8.08
N VAL A 19 -4.25 -7.06 -7.06
CA VAL A 19 -3.85 -5.64 -7.10
C VAL A 19 -2.62 -5.50 -8.00
N THR A 20 -2.70 -4.61 -8.98
CA THR A 20 -1.61 -4.40 -9.97
C THR A 20 -0.79 -3.14 -9.69
N LYS A 21 -1.09 -2.42 -8.62
CA LYS A 21 -0.41 -1.17 -8.22
C LYS A 21 0.35 -1.40 -6.92
N ALA A 22 1.26 -0.48 -6.61
CA ALA A 22 1.98 -0.46 -5.34
C ALA A 22 1.02 -0.52 -4.16
N THR A 23 1.39 -1.27 -3.13
CA THR A 23 0.60 -1.45 -1.92
C THR A 23 1.49 -1.32 -0.69
N PHE A 24 0.97 -0.69 0.35
CA PHE A 24 1.52 -0.79 1.69
C PHE A 24 0.77 -1.87 2.45
N VAL A 25 1.52 -2.67 3.18
CA VAL A 25 1.01 -3.71 4.05
C VAL A 25 1.84 -3.63 5.33
N GLY A 26 1.17 -3.52 6.48
CA GLY A 26 1.86 -3.40 7.76
C GLY A 26 2.74 -4.61 8.10
N PRO A 27 3.73 -4.44 8.99
CA PRO A 27 4.71 -5.49 9.32
C PRO A 27 4.07 -6.75 9.91
N THR A 28 2.93 -6.62 10.59
CA THR A 28 2.18 -7.73 11.21
C THR A 28 1.21 -8.44 10.26
N PHE A 29 1.32 -8.22 8.95
CA PHE A 29 0.35 -8.79 8.01
C PHE A 29 0.58 -10.29 7.75
N THR A 30 -0.40 -11.08 8.17
CA THR A 30 -0.52 -12.49 7.78
C THR A 30 -1.49 -12.63 6.60
N ARG A 31 -1.10 -13.41 5.57
CA ARG A 31 -2.01 -13.71 4.46
C ARG A 31 -3.15 -14.62 4.92
N LYS A 32 -4.36 -14.33 4.45
CA LYS A 32 -5.51 -15.21 4.62
C LYS A 32 -5.31 -16.49 3.79
N PRO A 33 -5.87 -17.64 4.21
CA PRO A 33 -5.84 -18.86 3.41
C PRO A 33 -6.35 -18.62 1.98
N PRO A 34 -5.80 -19.29 0.94
CA PRO A 34 -6.13 -19.01 -0.46
C PRO A 34 -7.62 -19.12 -0.81
N LYS A 35 -8.40 -19.89 -0.05
CA LYS A 35 -9.85 -20.05 -0.24
C LYS A 35 -10.64 -18.80 0.15
N TYR A 36 -10.15 -18.00 1.11
CA TYR A 36 -10.82 -16.79 1.62
C TYR A 36 -10.18 -15.49 1.10
N GLU A 37 -9.03 -15.56 0.42
CA GLU A 37 -8.37 -14.41 -0.16
C GLU A 37 -8.99 -14.04 -1.53
N ARG A 38 -9.91 -13.07 -1.53
CA ARG A 38 -10.48 -12.48 -2.75
C ARG A 38 -9.55 -11.47 -3.41
N PHE A 39 -8.95 -10.58 -2.61
CA PHE A 39 -8.04 -9.53 -3.07
C PHE A 39 -6.60 -9.92 -2.74
N ILE A 40 -5.81 -10.20 -3.79
CA ILE A 40 -4.41 -10.62 -3.69
C ILE A 40 -3.53 -9.39 -3.83
N ARG A 41 -2.64 -9.19 -2.86
CA ARG A 41 -1.59 -8.16 -2.87
C ARG A 41 -0.23 -8.84 -3.06
N PRO A 42 0.32 -8.89 -4.29
CA PRO A 42 1.58 -9.59 -4.55
C PRO A 42 2.74 -8.99 -3.75
N SER A 43 3.66 -9.81 -3.23
CA SER A 43 4.78 -9.34 -2.42
C SER A 43 5.70 -8.38 -3.19
N GLY A 44 5.93 -8.62 -4.49
CA GLY A 44 6.74 -7.72 -5.33
C GLY A 44 6.11 -6.34 -5.57
N MET A 45 4.85 -6.14 -5.19
CA MET A 45 4.18 -4.83 -5.23
C MET A 45 4.02 -4.22 -3.83
N ARG A 46 4.62 -4.82 -2.79
CA ARG A 46 4.56 -4.31 -1.43
C ARG A 46 5.78 -3.46 -1.15
N PHE A 47 5.55 -2.18 -0.85
CA PHE A 47 6.60 -1.24 -0.49
C PHE A 47 6.43 -0.83 0.97
N THR A 48 7.55 -0.79 1.69
CA THR A 48 7.62 -0.40 3.11
C THR A 48 8.25 0.97 3.29
N LYS A 49 8.97 1.49 2.30
CA LYS A 49 9.61 2.81 2.32
C LYS A 49 9.11 3.68 1.17
N ALA A 50 9.20 4.99 1.36
CA ALA A 50 8.85 6.00 0.36
C ALA A 50 9.95 7.07 0.29
N HIS A 51 10.25 7.51 -0.94
CA HIS A 51 11.04 8.71 -1.15
C HIS A 51 10.15 9.94 -0.91
N VAL A 52 10.51 10.73 0.10
CA VAL A 52 9.77 11.92 0.52
C VAL A 52 10.68 13.13 0.36
N THR A 53 10.24 14.11 -0.41
CA THR A 53 10.95 15.38 -0.60
C THR A 53 10.35 16.43 0.32
N HIS A 54 11.18 17.09 1.14
CA HIS A 54 10.75 18.20 1.98
C HIS A 54 10.86 19.52 1.19
N PRO A 55 9.77 20.30 1.01
CA PRO A 55 9.80 21.51 0.17
C PRO A 55 10.82 22.56 0.63
N GLU A 56 10.94 22.77 1.95
CA GLU A 56 11.81 23.82 2.49
C GLU A 56 13.30 23.44 2.47
N LEU A 57 13.61 22.17 2.79
CA LEU A 57 14.99 21.67 2.84
C LEU A 57 15.51 21.29 1.44
N LYS A 58 14.62 21.14 0.45
CA LYS A 58 14.93 20.70 -0.93
C LYS A 58 15.71 19.38 -1.01
N CYS A 59 15.61 18.56 0.03
CA CYS A 59 16.25 17.25 0.13
C CYS A 59 15.20 16.14 0.07
N THR A 60 15.63 14.96 -0.41
CA THR A 60 14.79 13.76 -0.50
C THR A 60 15.31 12.69 0.45
N PHE A 61 14.40 12.11 1.24
CA PHE A 61 14.69 11.12 2.27
C PHE A 61 13.96 9.81 1.96
N ASN A 62 14.56 8.67 2.29
CA ASN A 62 13.95 7.35 2.10
C ASN A 62 13.33 6.87 3.43
N LEU A 63 12.13 7.35 3.71
CA LEU A 63 11.47 7.18 5.01
C LEU A 63 10.56 5.95 5.03
N GLU A 64 10.39 5.36 6.21
CA GLU A 64 9.49 4.22 6.40
C GLU A 64 8.02 4.64 6.41
N ILE A 65 7.18 3.86 5.73
CA ILE A 65 5.73 4.05 5.68
C ILE A 65 5.13 3.41 6.93
N ILE A 66 4.35 4.19 7.67
CA ILE A 66 3.60 3.72 8.85
C ILE A 66 2.22 3.23 8.43
N GLY A 67 1.58 3.91 7.47
CA GLY A 67 0.24 3.56 7.04
C GLY A 67 -0.31 4.41 5.91
N VAL A 68 -1.41 3.96 5.30
CA VAL A 68 -2.16 4.73 4.30
C VAL A 68 -3.35 5.39 5.00
N LYS A 69 -3.44 6.72 4.93
CA LYS A 69 -4.52 7.47 5.59
C LYS A 69 -5.74 7.68 4.68
N LYS A 70 -5.50 8.03 3.42
CA LYS A 70 -6.59 8.32 2.46
C LYS A 70 -6.12 8.05 1.03
N ASN A 71 -6.91 7.29 0.28
CA ASN A 71 -6.75 7.16 -1.17
C ASN A 71 -7.90 7.92 -1.87
N PRO A 72 -7.61 8.79 -2.86
CA PRO A 72 -8.62 9.58 -3.56
C PRO A 72 -9.64 8.72 -4.34
N ASN A 73 -9.26 7.50 -4.73
CA ASN A 73 -10.14 6.59 -5.46
C ASN A 73 -11.18 5.89 -4.56
N GLY A 74 -11.14 6.11 -3.24
CA GLY A 74 -12.14 5.62 -2.30
C GLY A 74 -11.59 4.86 -1.08
N ALA A 75 -12.47 4.61 -0.11
CA ALA A 75 -12.13 3.97 1.16
C ALA A 75 -11.61 2.53 1.00
N MET A 76 -12.16 1.76 0.06
CA MET A 76 -11.73 0.37 -0.19
C MET A 76 -10.25 0.28 -0.57
N TYR A 77 -9.74 1.23 -1.36
CA TYR A 77 -8.32 1.30 -1.72
C TYR A 77 -7.44 1.71 -0.55
N THR A 78 -7.96 2.54 0.34
CA THR A 78 -7.32 2.91 1.61
C THR A 78 -7.16 1.67 2.49
N SER A 79 -8.22 0.87 2.68
CA SER A 79 -8.17 -0.37 3.46
C SER A 79 -7.27 -1.45 2.86
N LEU A 80 -7.20 -1.53 1.53
CA LEU A 80 -6.26 -2.43 0.84
C LEU A 80 -4.81 -1.95 0.91
N GLY A 81 -4.58 -0.69 1.29
CA GLY A 81 -3.27 -0.05 1.32
C GLY A 81 -2.75 0.28 -0.08
N ALA A 82 -3.60 0.46 -1.08
CA ALA A 82 -3.17 0.79 -2.43
C ALA A 82 -2.56 2.20 -2.48
N ILE A 83 -1.36 2.32 -3.05
CA ILE A 83 -0.63 3.56 -3.24
C ILE A 83 -0.77 3.97 -4.71
N THR A 84 -1.57 5.01 -4.94
CA THR A 84 -1.75 5.67 -6.24
C THR A 84 -1.42 7.15 -6.14
N LYS A 85 -1.32 7.83 -7.28
CA LYS A 85 -1.15 9.30 -7.30
C LYS A 85 -2.24 9.96 -6.44
N GLY A 86 -1.84 10.89 -5.58
CA GLY A 86 -2.72 11.59 -4.63
C GLY A 86 -3.05 10.82 -3.33
N THR A 87 -2.45 9.65 -3.09
CA THR A 87 -2.63 8.93 -1.83
C THR A 87 -1.89 9.63 -0.69
N ILE A 88 -2.57 9.87 0.42
CA ILE A 88 -1.99 10.42 1.63
C ILE A 88 -1.47 9.26 2.49
N ILE A 89 -0.17 9.24 2.73
CA ILE A 89 0.53 8.25 3.55
C ILE A 89 1.07 8.88 4.83
N LYS A 90 1.11 8.10 5.91
CA LYS A 90 1.84 8.43 7.14
C LYS A 90 3.24 7.86 7.02
N VAL A 91 4.24 8.68 7.25
CA VAL A 91 5.66 8.31 7.19
C VAL A 91 6.32 8.60 8.53
N ASN A 92 7.34 7.81 8.87
CA ASN A 92 8.16 8.05 10.03
C ASN A 92 9.15 9.19 9.73
N VAL A 93 9.20 10.21 10.59
CA VAL A 93 10.05 11.40 10.45
C VAL A 93 11.09 11.52 11.57
N SER A 94 11.29 10.48 12.38
CA SER A 94 12.27 10.51 13.48
C SER A 94 13.69 10.88 13.00
N GLU A 95 14.06 10.51 11.77
CA GLU A 95 15.36 10.86 11.18
C GLU A 95 15.51 12.36 10.83
N LEU A 96 14.39 13.10 10.72
CA LEU A 96 14.41 14.53 10.38
C LEU A 96 14.57 15.44 11.60
N GLY A 97 14.44 14.92 12.82
CA GLY A 97 14.60 15.71 14.04
C GLY A 97 13.61 16.87 14.18
N LEU A 98 12.44 16.80 13.54
CA LEU A 98 11.40 17.83 13.64
C LEU A 98 10.78 17.82 15.03
N VAL A 99 10.81 18.97 15.71
CA VAL A 99 10.27 19.14 17.07
C VAL A 99 9.18 20.20 17.04
N THR A 100 8.07 19.93 17.71
CA THR A 100 7.03 20.93 17.95
C THR A 100 7.43 21.79 19.14
N PRO A 101 7.48 23.13 19.02
CA PRO A 101 7.57 23.99 20.20
C PRO A 101 6.34 23.77 21.08
N ALA A 102 6.54 23.77 22.40
CA ALA A 102 5.49 23.58 23.39
C ALA A 102 4.48 24.73 23.39
#